data_AF-A0A1J4ZZ45-F1
#
_entry.id   AF-A0A1J4ZZ45-F1
#
_cell.length_a   1.000
_cell.length_b   1.000
_cell.length_c   1.000
_cell.angle_alpha   90.00
_cell.angle_beta   90.00
_cell.angle_gamma   90.00
#
_symmetry.space_group_name_H-M   'P 1'
#
loop_
_entity.id
_entity.type
_entity.pdbx_description
1 polymer ?
#
loop_
_entity_poly.entity_id
_entity_poly.type
_entity_poly.pdbx_seq_one_letter_code
_entity_poly.pdbx_strand_id
1 'polypeptide(L)'
;MPAIDLGLLKTQTARLIESFDQPEAFVHQLHEMFEFYTNRTIRPAQAAVRASLPSYRVPRHVMRQIESELKSPADHFPLQATALASALWKASYLETRLLACHLVGFIPPASAMPLFSLLPEWVQQSKDPEIQAALLTDALKRLRRENSQVLLLLIEDWLKSPDHRAQIWGLRALIPLLDEPGFENLPAVFRILRPAVETARPSTQLDLQACLAALERISLTETLHFLREVIAASKNPEMLRILRRMLPTCSPELQAGLREILRKPM
;
A
#
# COMPACT_ATOMS: atom_id res chain seq x y z
N MET A 1 15.59 -24.86 -12.19
CA MET A 1 15.19 -24.63 -10.78
C MET A 1 14.91 -26.01 -10.19
N PRO A 2 15.48 -26.39 -9.04
CA PRO A 2 15.04 -27.62 -8.38
C PRO A 2 13.53 -27.54 -8.14
N ALA A 3 12.82 -28.63 -8.38
CA ALA A 3 11.41 -28.72 -8.03
C ALA A 3 11.29 -28.47 -6.52
N ILE A 4 10.49 -27.48 -6.12
CA ILE A 4 10.32 -27.19 -4.70
C ILE A 4 9.39 -28.24 -4.12
N ASP A 5 9.91 -28.99 -3.17
CA ASP A 5 9.16 -29.98 -2.42
C ASP A 5 8.22 -29.26 -1.46
N LEU A 6 6.93 -29.25 -1.81
CA LEU A 6 5.88 -28.59 -1.04
C LEU A 6 5.71 -29.22 0.36
N GLY A 7 6.00 -30.52 0.52
CA GLY A 7 5.92 -31.20 1.82
C GLY A 7 7.04 -30.73 2.76
N LEU A 8 8.26 -30.62 2.23
CA LEU A 8 9.40 -30.09 2.98
C LEU A 8 9.17 -28.62 3.35
N LEU A 9 8.72 -27.80 2.40
CA LEU A 9 8.45 -26.38 2.63
C LEU A 9 7.40 -26.17 3.74
N LYS A 10 6.32 -26.95 3.73
CA LYS A 10 5.31 -26.91 4.81
C LYS A 10 5.91 -27.25 6.17
N THR A 11 6.72 -28.30 6.23
CA THR A 11 7.38 -28.73 7.48
C THR A 11 8.34 -27.67 8.01
N GLN A 12 9.15 -27.07 7.13
CA GLN A 12 10.08 -25.99 7.49
C GLN A 12 9.35 -24.73 7.95
N THR A 13 8.25 -24.36 7.27
CA THR A 13 7.44 -23.21 7.67
C THR A 13 6.77 -23.47 9.02
N ALA A 14 6.24 -24.68 9.27
CA ALA A 14 5.67 -25.03 10.57
C ALA A 14 6.69 -24.89 11.70
N ARG A 15 7.93 -25.36 11.51
CA ARG A 15 9.04 -25.18 12.47
C ARG A 15 9.37 -23.71 12.69
N LEU A 16 9.37 -22.91 11.62
CA LEU A 16 9.58 -21.46 11.74
C LEU A 16 8.50 -20.83 12.66
N ILE A 17 7.23 -21.22 12.51
CA ILE A 17 6.13 -20.73 13.34
C ILE A 17 6.29 -21.13 14.82
N GLU A 18 6.98 -22.22 15.15
CA GLU A 18 7.25 -22.59 16.56
C GLU A 18 8.04 -21.50 17.31
N SER A 19 8.79 -20.66 16.59
CA SER A 19 9.54 -19.53 17.14
C SER A 19 8.82 -18.17 17.03
N PHE A 20 7.52 -18.16 16.74
CA PHE A 20 6.75 -16.94 16.47
C PHE A 20 6.78 -15.91 17.62
N ASP A 21 6.84 -16.38 18.86
CA ASP A 21 6.92 -15.56 20.08
C ASP A 21 8.34 -15.08 20.41
N GLN A 22 9.35 -15.52 19.66
CA GLN A 22 10.76 -15.20 19.82
C GLN A 22 11.29 -14.50 18.55
N PRO A 23 11.05 -13.19 18.37
CA PRO A 23 11.31 -12.50 17.12
C PRO A 23 12.73 -12.65 16.56
N GLU A 24 13.75 -12.66 17.43
CA GLU A 24 15.15 -12.83 17.01
C GLU A 24 15.42 -14.24 16.50
N ALA A 25 14.91 -15.27 17.20
CA ALA A 25 15.04 -16.66 16.77
C ALA A 25 14.28 -16.91 15.46
N PHE A 26 13.08 -16.35 15.32
CA PHE A 26 12.30 -16.41 14.09
C PHE A 26 13.07 -15.81 12.92
N VAL A 27 13.59 -14.59 13.07
CA VAL A 27 14.35 -13.91 12.01
C VAL A 27 15.59 -14.72 11.63
N HIS A 28 16.29 -15.29 12.61
CA HIS A 28 17.45 -16.15 12.35
C HIS A 28 17.08 -17.39 11.52
N GLN A 29 16.06 -18.16 11.94
CA GLN A 29 15.59 -19.33 11.22
C GLN A 29 15.03 -18.99 9.82
N LEU A 30 14.39 -17.82 9.69
CA LEU A 30 13.90 -17.32 8.42
C LEU A 30 15.05 -17.07 7.44
N HIS A 31 16.16 -16.48 7.91
CA HIS A 31 17.35 -16.29 7.08
C HIS A 31 17.94 -17.62 6.61
N GLU A 32 18.08 -18.62 7.49
CA GLU A 32 18.55 -19.96 7.11
C GLU A 32 17.65 -20.60 6.03
N MET A 33 16.33 -20.48 6.19
CA MET A 33 15.37 -20.98 5.21
C MET A 33 15.49 -20.23 3.87
N PHE A 34 15.64 -18.91 3.89
CA PHE A 34 15.85 -18.12 2.68
C PHE A 34 17.15 -18.46 1.96
N GLU A 35 18.24 -18.70 2.70
CA GLU A 35 19.51 -19.16 2.11
C GLU A 35 19.36 -20.51 1.40
N PHE A 36 18.56 -21.42 1.97
CA PHE A 36 18.25 -22.71 1.36
C PHE A 36 17.47 -22.57 0.04
N TYR A 37 16.47 -21.68 0.01
CA TYR A 37 15.64 -21.44 -1.19
C TYR A 37 16.17 -20.35 -2.13
N THR A 38 17.35 -19.79 -1.85
CA THR A 38 17.95 -18.72 -2.67
C THR A 38 18.18 -19.21 -4.10
N ASN A 39 17.67 -18.45 -5.08
CA ASN A 39 17.87 -18.79 -6.48
C ASN A 39 19.26 -18.38 -6.96
N ARG A 40 20.26 -19.25 -6.75
CA ARG A 40 21.66 -19.05 -7.15
C ARG A 40 21.90 -19.11 -8.66
N THR A 41 20.89 -19.47 -9.47
CA THR A 41 21.05 -19.60 -10.94
C THR A 41 20.93 -18.29 -11.71
N ILE A 42 20.53 -17.19 -11.03
CA ILE A 42 20.44 -15.86 -11.64
C ILE A 42 21.85 -15.24 -11.66
N ARG A 43 22.52 -15.29 -12.83
CA ARG A 43 23.81 -14.61 -13.03
C ARG A 43 23.70 -13.11 -12.71
N PRO A 44 24.61 -12.52 -11.91
CA PRO A 44 24.58 -11.11 -11.51
C PRO A 44 24.91 -10.11 -12.64
N ALA A 45 24.86 -10.52 -13.92
CA ALA A 45 25.33 -9.69 -15.04
C ALA A 45 24.27 -8.78 -15.67
N GLN A 46 23.01 -8.83 -15.23
CA GLN A 46 21.93 -7.94 -15.74
C GLN A 46 21.10 -7.26 -14.65
N ALA A 47 21.34 -7.56 -13.37
CA ALA A 47 20.57 -7.03 -12.24
C ALA A 47 21.13 -5.71 -11.69
N ALA A 48 21.58 -4.81 -12.57
CA ALA A 48 21.97 -3.45 -12.20
C ALA A 48 20.76 -2.50 -12.25
N VAL A 49 19.64 -2.91 -11.67
CA VAL A 49 18.73 -1.95 -11.03
C VAL A 49 19.05 -2.08 -9.56
N ARG A 50 19.68 -1.06 -9.00
CA ARG A 50 20.19 -1.03 -7.62
C ARG A 50 19.03 -1.22 -6.64
N ALA A 51 18.73 -2.48 -6.29
CA ALA A 51 17.88 -2.78 -5.14
C ALA A 51 18.51 -2.10 -3.91
N SER A 52 17.71 -1.37 -3.14
CA SER A 52 18.26 -0.60 -2.01
C SER A 52 18.61 -1.48 -0.82
N LEU A 53 18.04 -2.70 -0.80
CA LEU A 53 18.27 -3.73 0.20
C LEU A 53 18.86 -5.01 -0.42
N PRO A 54 19.62 -5.79 0.35
CA PRO A 54 19.95 -7.15 -0.02
C PRO A 54 18.67 -7.99 -0.19
N SER A 55 18.72 -8.94 -1.12
CA SER A 55 17.60 -9.84 -1.43
C SER A 55 18.11 -11.25 -1.65
N TYR A 56 17.41 -12.21 -1.06
CA TYR A 56 17.64 -13.65 -1.24
C TYR A 56 17.06 -14.18 -2.55
N ARG A 57 16.20 -13.40 -3.23
CA ARG A 57 15.53 -13.77 -4.48
C ARG A 57 14.78 -15.11 -4.33
N VAL A 58 14.12 -15.25 -3.19
CA VAL A 58 13.37 -16.45 -2.83
C VAL A 58 12.15 -16.57 -3.77
N PRO A 59 11.85 -17.78 -4.28
CA PRO A 59 10.66 -17.99 -5.10
C PRO A 59 9.37 -17.54 -4.40
N ARG A 60 8.48 -16.85 -5.12
CA ARG A 60 7.26 -16.24 -4.54
C ARG A 60 6.34 -17.22 -3.80
N HIS A 61 6.32 -18.50 -4.17
CA HIS A 61 5.49 -19.49 -3.48
C HIS A 61 6.03 -19.86 -2.08
N VAL A 62 7.35 -19.76 -1.85
CA VAL A 62 7.93 -19.89 -0.50
C VAL A 62 7.45 -18.74 0.37
N MET A 63 7.55 -17.50 -0.15
CA MET A 63 7.02 -16.31 0.54
C MET A 63 5.53 -16.45 0.88
N ARG A 64 4.71 -16.87 -0.10
CA ARG A 64 3.26 -17.07 0.11
C ARG A 64 2.95 -18.15 1.13
N GLN A 65 3.74 -19.22 1.21
CA GLN A 65 3.55 -20.25 2.22
C GLN A 65 3.77 -19.66 3.62
N ILE A 66 4.87 -18.92 3.82
CA ILE A 66 5.17 -18.25 5.10
C ILE A 66 4.07 -17.26 5.46
N GLU A 67 3.67 -16.40 4.51
CA GLU A 67 2.57 -15.45 4.68
C GLU A 67 1.28 -16.17 5.11
N SER A 68 0.96 -17.32 4.53
CA SER A 68 -0.25 -18.07 4.87
C SER A 68 -0.23 -18.67 6.28
N GLU A 69 0.92 -19.19 6.72
CA GLU A 69 1.08 -19.80 8.04
C GLU A 69 1.14 -18.74 9.15
N LEU A 70 1.62 -17.52 8.85
CA LEU A 70 1.65 -16.40 9.80
C LEU A 70 0.26 -15.84 10.14
N LYS A 71 -0.75 -16.07 9.30
CA LYS A 71 -2.07 -15.46 9.46
C LYS A 71 -2.77 -15.90 10.76
N SER A 72 -2.77 -17.19 11.06
CA SER A 72 -3.47 -17.72 12.25
C SER A 72 -2.78 -17.27 13.56
N PRO A 73 -1.45 -17.42 13.73
CA PRO A 73 -0.75 -16.90 14.90
C PRO A 73 -0.91 -15.38 15.09
N ALA A 74 -0.89 -14.60 14.00
CA ALA A 74 -1.06 -13.15 14.08
C ALA A 74 -2.43 -12.70 14.63
N ASP A 75 -3.46 -13.51 14.40
CA ASP A 75 -4.81 -13.26 14.93
C ASP A 75 -4.91 -13.65 16.41
N HIS A 76 -4.33 -14.80 16.80
CA HIS A 76 -4.41 -15.32 18.18
C HIS A 76 -3.43 -14.64 19.15
N PHE A 77 -2.28 -14.19 18.65
CA PHE A 77 -1.17 -13.64 19.44
C PHE A 77 -0.71 -12.28 18.88
N PRO A 78 -1.58 -11.25 18.91
CA PRO A 78 -1.34 -10.00 18.18
C PRO A 78 -0.20 -9.15 18.76
N LEU A 79 0.10 -9.29 20.05
CA LEU A 79 1.24 -8.58 20.67
C LEU A 79 2.57 -9.15 20.18
N GLN A 80 2.67 -10.48 20.12
CA GLN A 80 3.82 -11.20 19.59
C GLN A 80 3.99 -10.92 18.10
N ALA A 81 2.89 -10.89 17.34
CA ALA A 81 2.88 -10.51 15.93
C ALA A 81 3.44 -9.10 15.71
N THR A 82 3.06 -8.13 16.55
CA THR A 82 3.57 -6.76 16.48
C THR A 82 5.07 -6.69 16.76
N ALA A 83 5.56 -7.45 17.75
CA ALA A 83 6.98 -7.55 18.05
C ALA A 83 7.75 -8.19 16.88
N LEU A 84 7.21 -9.26 16.30
CA LEU A 84 7.79 -9.94 15.16
C LEU A 84 7.83 -9.07 13.90
N ALA A 85 6.75 -8.35 13.58
CA ALA A 85 6.72 -7.41 12.46
C ALA A 85 7.82 -6.34 12.58
N SER A 86 8.04 -5.84 13.80
CA SER A 86 9.11 -4.88 14.08
C SER A 86 10.50 -5.49 13.89
N ALA A 87 10.72 -6.74 14.31
CA ALA A 87 11.99 -7.43 14.13
C ALA A 87 12.28 -7.72 12.64
N LEU A 88 11.28 -8.19 11.89
CA LEU A 88 11.36 -8.44 10.44
C LEU A 88 11.71 -7.15 9.67
N TRP A 89 11.12 -6.02 10.07
CA TRP A 89 11.44 -4.71 9.49
C TRP A 89 12.91 -4.33 9.70
N LYS A 90 13.40 -4.49 10.94
CA LYS A 90 14.78 -4.16 11.33
C LYS A 90 15.83 -5.04 10.66
N ALA A 91 15.50 -6.29 10.34
CA ALA A 91 16.41 -7.22 9.67
C ALA A 91 16.93 -6.70 8.31
N SER A 92 16.22 -5.77 7.66
CA SER A 92 16.72 -4.99 6.52
C SER A 92 17.08 -5.82 5.26
N TYR A 93 16.34 -6.89 5.00
CA TYR A 93 16.31 -7.56 3.69
C TYR A 93 14.99 -7.29 2.99
N LEU A 94 14.98 -7.37 1.66
CA LEU A 94 13.75 -7.16 0.87
C LEU A 94 12.63 -8.10 1.34
N GLU A 95 12.92 -9.41 1.41
CA GLU A 95 11.94 -10.42 1.78
C GLU A 95 11.45 -10.24 3.22
N THR A 96 12.30 -9.84 4.17
CA THR A 96 11.89 -9.63 5.56
C THR A 96 10.99 -8.41 5.70
N ARG A 97 11.27 -7.32 4.97
CA ARG A 97 10.38 -6.14 4.96
C ARG A 97 9.03 -6.43 4.31
N LEU A 98 9.00 -7.21 3.23
CA LEU A 98 7.73 -7.63 2.62
C LEU A 98 6.91 -8.51 3.58
N LEU A 99 7.56 -9.45 4.29
CA LEU A 99 6.89 -10.23 5.34
C LEU A 99 6.39 -9.37 6.48
N ALA A 100 7.15 -8.35 6.92
CA ALA A 100 6.69 -7.40 7.91
C ALA A 100 5.40 -6.69 7.46
N CYS A 101 5.34 -6.23 6.20
CA CYS A 101 4.15 -5.59 5.65
C CYS A 101 2.93 -6.54 5.67
N HIS A 102 3.10 -7.78 5.20
CA HIS A 102 2.02 -8.77 5.22
C HIS A 102 1.58 -9.11 6.65
N LEU A 103 2.53 -9.28 7.58
CA LEU A 103 2.25 -9.58 8.97
C LEU A 103 1.44 -8.47 9.64
N VAL A 104 1.81 -7.19 9.45
CA VAL A 104 1.02 -6.04 9.93
C VAL A 104 -0.42 -6.13 9.40
N GLY A 105 -0.58 -6.51 8.13
CA GLY A 105 -1.86 -6.72 7.48
C GLY A 105 -2.70 -7.88 8.01
N PHE A 106 -2.16 -8.72 8.90
CA PHE A 106 -2.89 -9.79 9.58
C PHE A 106 -3.26 -9.45 11.02
N ILE A 107 -2.65 -8.44 11.65
CA ILE A 107 -2.86 -8.12 13.06
C ILE A 107 -4.19 -7.34 13.23
N PRO A 108 -5.04 -7.68 14.22
CA PRO A 108 -6.23 -6.91 14.54
C PRO A 108 -5.92 -5.42 14.70
N PRO A 109 -6.73 -4.50 14.12
CA PRO A 109 -6.40 -3.08 14.07
C PRO A 109 -6.09 -2.45 15.43
N ALA A 110 -6.82 -2.84 16.47
CA ALA A 110 -6.63 -2.34 17.84
C ALA A 110 -5.20 -2.61 18.36
N SER A 111 -4.63 -3.76 18.02
CA SER A 111 -3.28 -4.16 18.42
C SER A 111 -2.19 -3.65 17.46
N ALA A 112 -2.55 -3.38 16.20
CA ALA A 112 -1.63 -2.89 15.18
C ALA A 112 -1.40 -1.37 15.21
N MET A 113 -2.17 -0.61 16.00
CA MET A 113 -2.06 0.86 16.10
C MET A 113 -0.63 1.38 16.30
N PRO A 114 0.23 0.79 17.16
CA PRO A 114 1.61 1.24 17.28
C PRO A 114 2.38 1.14 15.96
N LEU A 115 2.16 0.08 15.17
CA LEU A 115 2.81 -0.09 13.87
C LEU A 115 2.28 0.92 12.85
N PHE A 116 0.97 1.21 12.87
CA PHE A 116 0.40 2.24 11.98
C PHE A 116 1.00 3.63 12.23
N SER A 117 1.35 3.95 13.47
CA SER A 117 2.05 5.21 13.79
C SER A 117 3.48 5.28 13.22
N LEU A 118 4.11 4.13 12.96
CA LEU A 118 5.45 4.02 12.36
C LEU A 118 5.42 3.96 10.83
N LEU A 119 4.26 3.70 10.22
CA LEU A 119 4.15 3.56 8.77
C LEU A 119 4.71 4.76 7.99
N PRO A 120 4.46 6.03 8.35
CA PRO A 120 5.04 7.17 7.62
C PRO A 120 6.57 7.11 7.57
N GLU A 121 7.20 6.75 8.69
CA GLU A 121 8.65 6.58 8.77
C GLU A 121 9.12 5.41 7.90
N TRP A 122 8.42 4.27 7.96
CA TRP A 122 8.74 3.07 7.17
C TRP A 122 8.64 3.31 5.66
N VAL A 123 7.60 4.03 5.23
CA VAL A 123 7.41 4.40 3.81
C VAL A 123 8.50 5.39 3.39
N GLN A 124 8.82 6.38 4.25
CA GLN A 124 9.86 7.38 3.96
C GLN A 124 11.26 6.78 3.84
N GLN A 125 11.60 5.82 4.70
CA GLN A 125 12.90 5.13 4.72
C GLN A 125 13.06 4.14 3.56
N SER A 126 11.96 3.63 3.01
CA SER A 126 11.98 2.63 1.95
C SER A 126 12.18 3.29 0.59
N LYS A 127 13.26 2.93 -0.10
CA LYS A 127 13.52 3.37 -1.49
C LYS A 127 13.00 2.38 -2.53
N ASP A 128 12.72 1.14 -2.11
CA ASP A 128 12.19 0.10 -2.99
C ASP A 128 10.68 0.29 -3.20
N PRO A 129 10.22 0.44 -4.45
CA PRO A 129 8.81 0.71 -4.74
C PRO A 129 7.90 -0.46 -4.37
N GLU A 130 8.41 -1.69 -4.39
CA GLU A 130 7.66 -2.88 -3.97
C GLU A 130 7.32 -2.84 -2.48
N ILE A 131 8.26 -2.41 -1.64
CA ILE A 131 8.04 -2.26 -0.19
C ILE A 131 7.07 -1.13 0.09
N GLN A 132 7.23 0.02 -0.58
CA GLN A 132 6.28 1.13 -0.44
C GLN A 132 4.86 0.69 -0.84
N ALA A 133 4.72 -0.06 -1.92
CA ALA A 133 3.42 -0.61 -2.33
C ALA A 133 2.86 -1.56 -1.27
N ALA A 134 3.65 -2.51 -0.76
CA ALA A 134 3.21 -3.46 0.28
C ALA A 134 2.79 -2.75 1.58
N LEU A 135 3.49 -1.68 1.98
CA LEU A 135 3.09 -0.87 3.14
C LEU A 135 1.74 -0.18 2.94
N LEU A 136 1.49 0.39 1.76
CA LEU A 136 0.28 1.15 1.47
C LEU A 136 -0.90 0.27 1.05
N THR A 137 -0.70 -1.03 0.86
CA THR A 137 -1.73 -1.97 0.38
C THR A 137 -1.94 -3.14 1.34
N ASP A 138 -0.90 -3.95 1.57
CA ASP A 138 -0.94 -5.18 2.37
C ASP A 138 -0.97 -4.88 3.87
N ALA A 139 -0.11 -3.99 4.37
CA ALA A 139 -0.06 -3.66 5.79
C ALA A 139 -1.36 -3.02 6.29
N LEU A 140 -2.06 -2.28 5.41
CA LEU A 140 -3.34 -1.63 5.72
C LEU A 140 -4.55 -2.52 5.41
N LYS A 141 -4.36 -3.75 4.92
CA LYS A 141 -5.45 -4.60 4.41
C LYS A 141 -6.53 -4.91 5.44
N ARG A 142 -6.14 -5.33 6.65
CA ARG A 142 -7.11 -5.64 7.72
C ARG A 142 -7.75 -4.38 8.30
N LEU A 143 -6.98 -3.31 8.47
CA LEU A 143 -7.49 -2.00 8.88
C LEU A 143 -8.56 -1.49 7.90
N ARG A 144 -8.31 -1.59 6.60
CA ARG A 144 -9.26 -1.21 5.55
C ARG A 144 -10.61 -1.92 5.67
N ARG A 145 -10.61 -3.21 6.04
CA ARG A 145 -11.82 -4.04 6.14
C ARG A 145 -12.56 -3.88 7.45
N GLU A 146 -11.83 -3.84 8.56
CA GLU A 146 -12.40 -3.89 9.90
C GLU A 146 -12.61 -2.51 10.51
N ASN A 147 -11.86 -1.49 10.07
CA ASN A 147 -11.94 -0.13 10.59
C ASN A 147 -11.52 0.91 9.54
N SER A 148 -12.29 1.00 8.45
CA SER A 148 -12.06 1.94 7.33
C SER A 148 -12.07 3.41 7.78
N GLN A 149 -12.81 3.75 8.84
CA GLN A 149 -12.85 5.10 9.38
C GLN A 149 -11.49 5.55 9.93
N VAL A 150 -10.78 4.67 10.66
CA VAL A 150 -9.42 4.97 11.13
C VAL A 150 -8.45 5.10 9.95
N LEU A 151 -8.58 4.25 8.93
CA LEU A 151 -7.78 4.40 7.71
C LEU A 151 -8.03 5.74 7.00
N LEU A 152 -9.28 6.19 6.91
CA LEU A 152 -9.61 7.50 6.33
C LEU A 152 -8.95 8.65 7.10
N LEU A 153 -8.87 8.58 8.42
CA LEU A 153 -8.16 9.58 9.24
C LEU A 153 -6.66 9.60 8.92
N LEU A 154 -6.02 8.43 8.83
CA LEU A 154 -4.60 8.34 8.44
C LEU A 154 -4.35 8.92 7.05
N ILE A 155 -5.22 8.59 6.08
CA ILE A 155 -5.13 9.12 4.71
C ILE A 155 -5.34 10.64 4.72
N GLU A 156 -6.31 11.14 5.49
CA GLU A 156 -6.56 12.58 5.63
C GLU A 156 -5.33 13.33 6.13
N ASP A 157 -4.64 12.78 7.14
CA ASP A 157 -3.41 13.36 7.68
C ASP A 157 -2.28 13.38 6.64
N TRP A 158 -2.14 12.30 5.85
CA TRP A 158 -1.15 12.23 4.78
C TRP A 158 -1.45 13.22 3.64
N LEU A 159 -2.71 13.37 3.25
CA LEU A 159 -3.14 14.31 2.22
C LEU A 159 -3.00 15.78 2.65
N LYS A 160 -3.15 16.07 3.95
CA LYS A 160 -2.96 17.41 4.51
C LYS A 160 -1.49 17.77 4.77
N SER A 161 -0.59 16.80 4.72
CA SER A 161 0.83 17.03 4.94
C SER A 161 1.40 18.04 3.92
N PRO A 162 2.30 18.94 4.35
CA PRO A 162 3.02 19.82 3.41
C PRO A 162 4.01 19.04 2.52
N ASP A 163 4.39 17.82 2.91
CA ASP A 163 5.25 16.98 2.08
C ASP A 163 4.44 16.29 0.97
N HIS A 164 4.71 16.67 -0.27
CA HIS A 164 4.14 16.05 -1.47
C HIS A 164 4.32 14.52 -1.53
N ARG A 165 5.37 13.96 -0.90
CA ARG A 165 5.54 12.49 -0.84
C ARG A 165 4.47 11.86 0.04
N ALA A 166 4.17 12.46 1.19
CA ALA A 166 3.09 12.01 2.06
C ALA A 166 1.73 12.11 1.35
N GLN A 167 1.49 13.17 0.57
CA GLN A 167 0.28 13.28 -0.24
C GLN A 167 0.15 12.13 -1.25
N ILE A 168 1.25 11.74 -1.90
CA ILE A 168 1.28 10.56 -2.80
C ILE A 168 0.91 9.29 -2.03
N TRP A 169 1.41 9.12 -0.79
CA TRP A 169 1.05 7.97 0.04
C TRP A 169 -0.45 7.94 0.36
N GLY A 170 -1.03 9.09 0.71
CA GLY A 170 -2.46 9.27 0.91
C GLY A 170 -3.28 8.85 -0.31
N LEU A 171 -2.92 9.35 -1.50
CA LEU A 171 -3.60 8.99 -2.74
C LEU A 171 -3.47 7.49 -3.04
N ARG A 172 -2.27 6.91 -2.87
CA ARG A 172 -2.04 5.48 -3.12
C ARG A 172 -2.78 4.56 -2.16
N ALA A 173 -2.87 4.92 -0.87
CA ALA A 173 -3.61 4.15 0.13
C ALA A 173 -5.13 4.28 -0.05
N LEU A 174 -5.60 5.39 -0.64
CA LEU A 174 -7.02 5.60 -0.96
C LEU A 174 -7.52 4.65 -2.05
N ILE A 175 -6.69 4.32 -3.06
CA ILE A 175 -7.11 3.47 -4.18
C ILE A 175 -7.60 2.09 -3.70
N PRO A 176 -6.84 1.31 -2.90
CA PRO A 176 -7.34 0.05 -2.36
C PRO A 176 -8.59 0.19 -1.48
N LEU A 177 -8.75 1.31 -0.76
CA LEU A 177 -9.95 1.60 0.05
C LEU A 177 -11.19 1.72 -0.82
N LEU A 178 -11.09 2.44 -1.93
CA LEU A 178 -12.16 2.58 -2.92
C LEU A 178 -12.49 1.25 -3.62
N ASP A 179 -11.51 0.35 -3.72
CA ASP A 179 -11.68 -0.96 -4.33
C ASP A 179 -12.19 -2.03 -3.35
N GLU A 180 -12.37 -1.70 -2.06
CA GLU A 180 -12.88 -2.67 -1.08
C GLU A 180 -14.40 -2.87 -1.26
N PRO A 181 -14.87 -4.11 -1.42
CA PRO A 181 -16.30 -4.39 -1.57
C PRO A 181 -17.09 -3.87 -0.37
N GLY A 182 -18.12 -3.06 -0.64
CA GLY A 182 -18.99 -2.50 0.41
C GLY A 182 -18.49 -1.20 1.05
N PHE A 183 -17.44 -0.57 0.50
CA PHE A 183 -17.11 0.81 0.89
C PHE A 183 -18.13 1.80 0.32
N GLU A 184 -18.87 2.49 1.19
CA GLU A 184 -19.98 3.37 0.79
C GLU A 184 -19.77 4.85 1.18
N ASN A 185 -18.75 5.17 1.99
CA ASN A 185 -18.57 6.52 2.55
C ASN A 185 -17.86 7.48 1.59
N LEU A 186 -18.41 7.65 0.38
CA LEU A 186 -17.92 8.60 -0.62
C LEU A 186 -17.88 10.06 -0.14
N PRO A 187 -18.86 10.58 0.65
CA PRO A 187 -18.79 11.94 1.16
C PRO A 187 -17.53 12.21 1.98
N ALA A 188 -17.10 11.26 2.82
CA ALA A 188 -15.85 11.39 3.55
C ALA A 188 -14.63 11.39 2.62
N VAL A 189 -14.64 10.56 1.56
CA VAL A 189 -13.55 10.55 0.57
C VAL A 189 -13.45 11.88 -0.16
N PHE A 190 -14.55 12.43 -0.67
CA PHE A 190 -14.54 13.72 -1.35
C PHE A 190 -14.06 14.85 -0.45
N ARG A 191 -14.43 14.83 0.84
CA ARG A 191 -13.95 15.79 1.84
C ARG A 191 -12.43 15.77 1.97
N ILE A 192 -11.83 14.58 2.10
CA ILE A 192 -10.37 14.46 2.30
C ILE A 192 -9.58 14.62 1.00
N LEU A 193 -10.18 14.30 -0.15
CA LEU A 193 -9.55 14.41 -1.46
C LEU A 193 -9.58 15.84 -2.01
N ARG A 194 -10.56 16.68 -1.61
CA ARG A 194 -10.73 18.06 -2.06
C ARG A 194 -9.42 18.88 -2.00
N PRO A 195 -8.70 18.97 -0.87
CA PRO A 195 -7.46 19.75 -0.81
C PRO A 195 -6.38 19.23 -1.77
N ALA A 196 -6.32 17.91 -1.98
CA ALA A 196 -5.36 17.29 -2.88
C ALA A 196 -5.66 17.59 -4.36
N VAL A 197 -6.94 17.72 -4.74
CA VAL A 197 -7.35 18.17 -6.09
C VAL A 197 -7.06 19.66 -6.25
N GLU A 198 -7.45 20.49 -5.28
CA GLU A 198 -7.27 21.96 -5.33
C GLU A 198 -5.78 22.36 -5.43
N THR A 199 -4.92 21.58 -4.79
CA THR A 199 -3.46 21.78 -4.78
C THR A 199 -2.71 20.82 -5.70
N ALA A 200 -3.40 20.21 -6.68
CA ALA A 200 -2.81 19.23 -7.59
C ALA A 200 -1.52 19.76 -8.23
N ARG A 201 -0.53 18.87 -8.37
CA ARG A 201 0.79 19.16 -8.97
C ARG A 201 1.16 18.06 -9.98
N PRO A 202 2.14 18.30 -10.87
CA PRO A 202 2.61 17.26 -11.77
C PRO A 202 3.06 15.97 -11.06
N SER A 203 3.60 16.08 -9.84
CA SER A 203 4.06 14.93 -9.04
C SER A 203 2.92 14.05 -8.50
N THR A 204 1.72 14.60 -8.29
CA THR A 204 0.56 13.87 -7.77
C THR A 204 -0.43 13.48 -8.87
N GLN A 205 -0.20 13.90 -10.11
CA GLN A 205 -1.12 13.72 -11.24
C GLN A 205 -1.50 12.25 -11.45
N LEU A 206 -0.52 11.34 -11.45
CA LEU A 206 -0.76 9.92 -11.73
C LEU A 206 -1.61 9.26 -10.64
N ASP A 207 -1.28 9.50 -9.38
CA ASP A 207 -2.02 8.92 -8.26
C ASP A 207 -3.42 9.55 -8.13
N LEU A 208 -3.55 10.85 -8.38
CA LEU A 208 -4.85 11.51 -8.41
C LEU A 208 -5.74 10.97 -9.53
N GLN A 209 -5.17 10.71 -10.70
CA GLN A 209 -5.89 10.09 -11.81
C GLN A 209 -6.41 8.71 -11.43
N ALA A 210 -5.60 7.89 -10.77
CA ALA A 210 -6.02 6.58 -10.31
C ALA A 210 -7.13 6.67 -9.26
N CYS A 211 -7.08 7.65 -8.34
CA CYS A 211 -8.18 7.91 -7.41
C CYS A 211 -9.48 8.31 -8.12
N LEU A 212 -9.43 9.21 -9.12
CA LEU A 212 -10.62 9.61 -9.87
C LEU A 212 -11.20 8.46 -10.69
N ALA A 213 -10.35 7.62 -11.28
CA ALA A 213 -10.80 6.42 -11.98
C ALA A 213 -11.45 5.40 -11.02
N ALA A 214 -10.92 5.25 -9.81
CA ALA A 214 -11.54 4.40 -8.79
C ALA A 214 -12.90 4.95 -8.35
N LEU A 215 -13.00 6.26 -8.10
CA LEU A 215 -14.25 6.94 -7.74
C LEU A 215 -15.31 6.85 -8.85
N GLU A 216 -14.89 7.00 -10.10
CA GLU A 216 -15.77 6.86 -11.26
C GLU A 216 -16.44 5.48 -11.30
N ARG A 217 -15.68 4.41 -11.03
CA ARG A 217 -16.23 3.03 -11.01
C ARG A 217 -17.30 2.84 -9.93
N ILE A 218 -17.23 3.60 -8.84
CA ILE A 218 -18.22 3.55 -7.75
C ILE A 218 -19.43 4.42 -8.11
N SER A 219 -19.19 5.69 -8.47
CA SER A 219 -20.24 6.63 -8.83
C SER A 219 -19.70 7.74 -9.74
N LEU A 220 -19.94 7.60 -11.05
CA LEU A 220 -19.63 8.64 -12.05
C LEU A 220 -20.34 9.97 -11.71
N THR A 221 -21.62 9.90 -11.32
CA THR A 221 -22.43 11.10 -11.05
C THR A 221 -21.89 11.92 -9.90
N GLU A 222 -21.56 11.27 -8.76
CA GLU A 222 -21.00 11.97 -7.61
C GLU A 222 -19.58 12.49 -7.90
N THR A 223 -18.78 11.72 -8.63
CA THR A 223 -17.43 12.13 -9.04
C THR A 223 -17.47 13.39 -9.90
N LEU A 224 -18.38 13.47 -10.87
CA LEU A 224 -18.58 14.67 -11.71
C LEU A 224 -19.12 15.86 -10.90
N HIS A 225 -20.03 15.62 -9.96
CA HIS A 225 -20.53 16.67 -9.07
C HIS A 225 -19.41 17.28 -8.22
N PHE A 226 -18.61 16.41 -7.57
CA PHE A 226 -17.44 16.81 -6.80
C PHE A 226 -16.45 17.63 -7.65
N LEU A 227 -16.07 17.14 -8.84
CA LEU A 227 -15.15 17.85 -9.72
C LEU A 227 -15.71 19.21 -10.16
N ARG A 228 -17.02 19.29 -10.44
CA ARG A 228 -17.68 20.56 -10.77
C ARG A 228 -17.57 21.57 -9.65
N GLU A 229 -17.85 21.16 -8.41
CA GLU A 229 -17.73 22.04 -7.25
C GLU A 229 -16.29 22.52 -7.03
N VAL A 230 -15.31 21.61 -7.12
CA VAL A 230 -13.89 21.95 -6.94
C VAL A 230 -13.41 22.91 -8.03
N ILE A 231 -13.79 22.67 -9.29
CA ILE A 231 -13.42 23.53 -10.42
C ILE A 231 -14.06 24.91 -10.29
N ALA A 232 -15.35 24.99 -9.95
CA ALA A 232 -16.06 26.25 -9.79
C ALA A 232 -15.52 27.10 -8.62
N ALA A 233 -15.08 26.46 -7.54
CA ALA A 233 -14.51 27.16 -6.39
C ALA A 233 -13.04 27.59 -6.59
N SER A 234 -12.34 27.01 -7.56
CA SER A 234 -10.89 27.18 -7.67
C SER A 234 -10.48 28.33 -8.59
N LYS A 235 -9.52 29.11 -8.10
CA LYS A 235 -8.81 30.14 -8.88
C LYS A 235 -7.42 29.68 -9.34
N ASN A 236 -7.08 28.39 -9.15
CA ASN A 236 -5.75 27.87 -9.41
C ASN A 236 -5.60 27.40 -10.88
N PRO A 237 -4.87 28.14 -11.75
CA PRO A 237 -4.72 27.75 -13.15
C PRO A 237 -3.92 26.47 -13.33
N GLU A 238 -3.00 26.15 -12.42
CA GLU A 238 -2.21 24.92 -12.45
C GLU A 238 -3.07 23.69 -12.22
N MET A 239 -4.00 23.75 -11.25
CA MET A 239 -4.97 22.68 -11.01
C MET A 239 -5.78 22.38 -12.28
N LEU A 240 -6.34 23.42 -12.93
CA LEU A 240 -7.10 23.25 -14.17
C LEU A 240 -6.25 22.66 -15.30
N ARG A 241 -4.98 23.05 -15.39
CA ARG A 241 -4.04 22.50 -16.38
C ARG A 241 -3.77 21.03 -16.14
N ILE A 242 -3.63 20.61 -14.88
CA ILE A 242 -3.43 19.20 -14.51
C ILE A 242 -4.68 18.38 -14.82
N LEU A 243 -5.86 18.86 -14.44
CA LEU A 243 -7.12 18.17 -14.79
C LEU A 243 -7.29 18.02 -16.31
N ARG A 244 -6.96 19.06 -17.09
CA ARG A 244 -6.95 18.95 -18.57
C ARG A 244 -5.97 17.90 -19.09
N ARG A 245 -4.78 17.77 -18.47
CA ARG A 245 -3.78 16.76 -18.83
C ARG A 245 -4.21 15.34 -18.51
N MET A 246 -5.13 15.15 -17.57
CA MET A 246 -5.69 13.85 -17.19
C MET A 246 -6.82 13.41 -18.14
N LEU A 247 -7.45 14.34 -18.88
CA LEU A 247 -8.56 14.01 -19.80
C LEU A 247 -8.28 12.86 -20.79
N PRO A 248 -7.10 12.74 -21.44
CA PRO A 248 -6.87 11.69 -22.43
C PRO A 248 -6.84 10.28 -21.84
N THR A 249 -6.65 10.16 -20.52
CA THR A 249 -6.49 8.89 -19.82
C THR A 249 -7.69 8.54 -18.94
N CYS A 250 -8.67 9.43 -18.82
CA CYS A 250 -9.98 9.14 -18.24
C CYS A 250 -10.82 8.23 -19.15
N SER A 251 -11.84 7.58 -18.59
CA SER A 251 -12.85 6.90 -19.39
C SER A 251 -13.56 7.90 -20.33
N PRO A 252 -14.20 7.41 -21.42
CA PRO A 252 -14.99 8.27 -22.30
C PRO A 252 -16.07 9.08 -21.58
N GLU A 253 -16.70 8.50 -20.54
CA GLU A 253 -17.82 9.09 -19.81
C GLU A 253 -17.34 10.22 -18.89
N LEU A 254 -16.33 9.95 -18.05
CA LEU A 254 -15.70 10.96 -17.21
C LEU A 254 -15.04 12.06 -18.06
N GLN A 255 -14.43 11.70 -19.19
CA GLN A 255 -13.84 12.67 -20.12
C GLN A 255 -14.89 13.62 -20.69
N ALA A 256 -16.05 13.11 -21.12
CA ALA A 256 -17.12 13.95 -21.65
C ALA A 256 -17.66 14.90 -20.58
N GLY A 257 -17.95 14.39 -19.39
CA GLY A 257 -18.43 15.19 -18.26
C GLY A 257 -17.43 16.27 -17.82
N LEU A 258 -16.15 15.91 -17.70
CA LEU A 258 -15.11 16.85 -17.29
C LEU A 258 -14.81 17.92 -18.35
N ARG A 259 -14.91 17.60 -19.65
CA ARG A 259 -14.81 18.60 -20.73
C ARG A 259 -15.90 19.66 -20.62
N GLU A 260 -17.13 19.26 -20.37
CA GLU A 260 -18.26 20.19 -20.21
C GLU A 260 -18.04 21.12 -19.01
N ILE A 261 -17.57 20.58 -17.88
CA ILE A 261 -17.24 21.37 -16.69
C ILE A 261 -16.11 22.38 -16.98
N LEU A 262 -15.05 21.95 -17.66
CA LEU A 262 -13.89 22.80 -17.96
C LEU A 262 -14.15 23.87 -19.04
N ARG A 263 -15.19 23.71 -19.87
CA ARG A 263 -15.59 24.67 -20.92
C ARG A 263 -16.37 25.85 -20.34
N LYS A 264 -17.09 25.65 -19.25
CA LYS A 264 -17.85 26.69 -18.52
C LYS A 264 -17.31 26.81 -17.08
N PRO A 265 -16.10 27.34 -16.87
CA PRO A 265 -15.73 27.79 -15.54
C PRO A 265 -16.73 28.91 -15.18
N MET A 266 -17.60 28.67 -14.20
CA MET A 266 -18.52 29.70 -13.69
C MET A 266 -17.72 30.81 -13.03
#